data_AF-X1UKE5-F1
#
_entry.id   AF-X1UKE5-F1
#
_cell.length_a   1.000
_cell.length_b   1.000
_cell.length_c   1.000
_cell.angle_alpha   90.00
_cell.angle_beta   90.00
_cell.angle_gamma   90.00
#
_symmetry.space_group_name_H-M   'P 1'
#
loop_
_entity.id
_entity.type
_entity.pdbx_description
1 polymer ?
#
loop_
_entity_poly.entity_id
_entity_poly.type
_entity_poly.pdbx_seq_one_letter_code
_entity_poly.pdbx_strand_id
1 'polypeptide(L)'
;KVAAQNKIAKNLTCISPCANFIYVATDLTGTGLRSFDYFNWLDGEHGKMFWPYLQRKVQEAMEKDPTFETNSFLDISDRPRFVFKEEPLKDKLSEVLPYWGILVLFNVVFFAAAFAGFMRYDVR
;
A
#
# COMPACT_ATOMS: atom_id res chain seq x y z
N LYS A 1 -1.27 15.47 -4.32
CA LYS A 1 -1.64 16.29 -3.11
C LYS A 1 -2.12 15.41 -1.95
N VAL A 2 -3.08 14.49 -2.18
CA VAL A 2 -3.61 13.57 -1.15
C VAL A 2 -2.53 12.68 -0.50
N ALA A 3 -1.63 12.06 -1.28
CA ALA A 3 -0.57 11.21 -0.72
C ALA A 3 0.36 11.94 0.28
N ALA A 4 0.69 13.21 0.01
CA ALA A 4 1.48 14.03 0.91
C ALA A 4 0.73 14.37 2.21
N GLN A 5 -0.57 14.66 2.10
CA GLN A 5 -1.44 14.88 3.26
C GLN A 5 -1.55 13.63 4.13
N ASN A 6 -1.72 12.46 3.51
CA ASN A 6 -1.76 11.18 4.21
C ASN A 6 -0.45 10.89 4.96
N LYS A 7 0.70 11.20 4.37
CA LYS A 7 2.01 11.02 5.03
C LYS A 7 2.15 11.90 6.26
N ILE A 8 1.76 13.17 6.18
CA ILE A 8 1.81 14.11 7.31
C ILE A 8 0.84 13.66 8.40
N ALA A 9 -0.39 13.30 8.03
CA ALA A 9 -1.39 12.81 8.96
C ALA A 9 -0.90 11.54 9.68
N LYS A 10 -0.39 10.55 8.94
CA LYS A 10 0.19 9.30 9.49
C LYS A 10 1.27 9.61 10.52
N ASN A 11 2.22 10.47 10.17
CA ASN A 11 3.31 10.85 11.08
C ASN A 11 2.80 11.54 12.36
N LEU A 12 1.81 12.41 12.25
CA LEU A 12 1.20 13.09 13.40
C LEU A 12 0.46 12.09 14.31
N THR A 13 -0.31 11.16 13.73
CA THR A 13 -1.06 10.15 14.49
C THR A 13 -0.13 9.16 15.21
N CYS A 14 1.08 8.92 14.68
CA CYS A 14 2.08 8.03 15.30
C CYS A 14 2.64 8.51 16.65
N ILE A 15 2.22 9.68 17.15
CA ILE A 15 2.43 10.05 18.56
C ILE A 15 1.66 9.08 19.50
N SER A 16 0.58 8.47 19.02
CA SER A 16 -0.20 7.49 19.78
C SER A 16 0.32 6.06 19.58
N PRO A 17 0.61 5.29 20.65
CA PRO A 17 0.99 3.88 20.53
C PRO A 17 -0.13 3.03 19.90
N CYS A 18 -1.41 3.36 20.15
CA CYS A 18 -2.53 2.68 19.51
C CYS A 18 -2.51 2.87 17.99
N ALA A 19 -2.22 4.08 17.52
CA ALA A 19 -2.13 4.34 16.09
C ALA A 19 -0.97 3.58 15.43
N ASN A 20 0.20 3.54 16.08
CA ASN A 20 1.33 2.73 15.60
C ASN A 20 0.93 1.25 15.46
N PHE A 21 0.22 0.69 16.45
CA PHE A 21 -0.26 -0.68 16.39
C PHE A 21 -1.22 -0.92 15.21
N ILE A 22 -2.19 -0.02 15.00
CA ILE A 22 -3.13 -0.12 13.88
C ILE A 22 -2.41 -0.05 12.53
N TYR A 23 -1.43 0.86 12.36
CA TYR A 23 -0.67 0.94 11.11
C TYR A 23 0.16 -0.31 10.85
N VAL A 24 0.82 -0.83 11.89
CA VAL A 24 1.55 -2.09 11.81
C VAL A 24 0.62 -3.23 11.38
N ALA A 25 -0.50 -3.41 12.08
CA ALA A 25 -1.42 -4.51 11.83
C ALA A 25 -1.98 -4.44 10.39
N THR A 26 -2.47 -3.26 10.00
CA THR A 26 -3.12 -3.08 8.69
C THR A 26 -2.14 -3.13 7.52
N ASP A 27 -0.93 -2.58 7.65
CA ASP A 27 0.10 -2.65 6.60
C ASP A 27 0.64 -4.09 6.44
N LEU A 28 0.78 -4.87 7.53
CA LEU A 28 1.15 -6.29 7.46
C LEU A 28 0.07 -7.16 6.80
N THR A 29 -1.19 -6.96 7.17
CA THR A 29 -2.32 -7.72 6.60
C THR A 29 -2.72 -7.26 5.20
N GLY A 30 -2.05 -6.24 4.64
CA GLY A 30 -2.37 -5.71 3.32
C GLY A 30 -3.73 -5.02 3.25
N THR A 31 -4.24 -4.50 4.37
CA THR A 31 -5.50 -3.75 4.44
C THR A 31 -5.28 -2.25 4.72
N GLY A 32 -4.03 -1.85 4.93
CA GLY A 32 -3.64 -0.46 5.16
C GLY A 32 -3.54 0.38 3.89
N LEU A 33 -3.28 1.68 4.08
CA LEU A 33 -3.08 2.66 3.01
C LEU A 33 -1.99 2.22 2.01
N ARG A 34 -0.95 1.53 2.49
CA ARG A 34 0.13 1.02 1.65
C ARG A 34 -0.38 0.02 0.60
N SER A 35 -1.32 -0.83 0.98
CA SER A 35 -1.87 -1.83 0.05
C SER A 35 -2.59 -1.18 -1.12
N PHE A 36 -3.27 -0.06 -0.86
CA PHE A 36 -3.90 0.75 -1.90
C PHE A 36 -2.86 1.41 -2.82
N ASP A 37 -1.80 1.99 -2.27
CA ASP A 37 -0.72 2.58 -3.06
C ASP A 37 -0.01 1.53 -3.93
N TYR A 38 0.25 0.33 -3.38
CA TYR A 38 0.84 -0.79 -4.10
C TYR A 38 -0.09 -1.33 -5.20
N PHE A 39 -1.40 -1.40 -4.93
CA PHE A 39 -2.39 -1.76 -5.94
C PHE A 39 -2.39 -0.77 -7.12
N ASN A 40 -2.38 0.54 -6.84
CA ASN A 40 -2.33 1.55 -7.89
C ASN A 40 -1.03 1.47 -8.69
N TRP A 41 0.08 1.15 -8.05
CA TRP A 41 1.34 0.90 -8.73
C TRP A 41 1.25 -0.32 -9.66
N LEU A 42 0.67 -1.43 -9.17
CA LEU A 42 0.51 -2.66 -9.96
C LEU A 42 -0.44 -2.46 -11.15
N ASP A 43 -1.51 -1.70 -10.97
CA ASP A 43 -2.42 -1.28 -12.05
C ASP A 43 -1.69 -0.44 -13.10
N GLY A 44 -0.85 0.51 -12.66
CA GLY A 44 0.01 1.29 -13.54
C GLY A 44 1.00 0.42 -14.34
N GLU A 45 1.64 -0.56 -13.69
CA GLU A 45 2.52 -1.53 -14.37
C GLU A 45 1.76 -2.40 -15.38
N HIS A 46 0.55 -2.85 -15.05
CA HIS A 46 -0.30 -3.57 -16.00
C HIS A 46 -0.69 -2.69 -17.20
N GLY A 47 -1.02 -1.43 -16.96
CA GLY A 47 -1.29 -0.44 -17.99
C GLY A 47 -0.14 -0.30 -18.99
N LYS A 48 1.12 -0.37 -18.54
CA LYS A 48 2.30 -0.32 -19.43
C LYS A 48 2.37 -1.50 -20.41
N MET A 49 1.80 -2.66 -20.05
CA MET A 49 1.69 -3.81 -20.96
C MET A 49 0.41 -3.74 -21.80
N PHE A 50 -0.67 -3.24 -21.23
CA PHE A 50 -1.98 -3.20 -21.86
C PHE A 50 -2.09 -2.16 -22.98
N TRP A 51 -1.59 -0.94 -22.76
CA TRP A 51 -1.70 0.15 -23.73
C TRP A 51 -0.98 -0.14 -25.07
N PRO A 52 0.28 -0.63 -25.08
CA PRO A 52 0.94 -1.01 -26.33
C PRO A 52 0.24 -2.18 -27.04
N TYR A 53 -0.25 -3.16 -26.27
CA TYR A 53 -1.03 -4.26 -26.81
C TYR A 53 -2.30 -3.76 -27.53
N LEU A 54 -3.04 -2.84 -26.89
CA LEU A 54 -4.26 -2.28 -27.45
C LEU A 54 -3.97 -1.46 -28.71
N GLN A 55 -2.93 -0.62 -28.68
CA GLN A 55 -2.50 0.16 -29.84
C GLN A 55 -2.17 -0.74 -31.04
N ARG A 56 -1.40 -1.82 -30.81
CA ARG A 56 -1.09 -2.79 -31.87
C ARG A 56 -2.34 -3.45 -32.45
N LYS A 57 -3.28 -3.88 -31.60
CA LYS A 57 -4.54 -4.49 -32.05
C LYS A 57 -5.41 -3.53 -32.86
N VAL A 58 -5.49 -2.27 -32.44
CA VAL A 58 -6.20 -1.23 -33.18
C VAL A 58 -5.56 -0.99 -34.55
N GLN A 59 -4.23 -0.90 -34.61
CA GLN A 59 -3.50 -0.72 -35.85
C GLN A 59 -3.71 -1.91 -36.81
N GLU A 60 -3.59 -3.14 -36.32
CA GLU A 60 -3.87 -4.36 -37.11
C GLU A 60 -5.32 -4.40 -37.63
N ALA A 61 -6.27 -3.84 -36.89
CA ALA A 61 -7.66 -3.75 -37.33
C ALA A 61 -7.85 -2.68 -38.42
N MET A 62 -7.24 -1.51 -38.27
CA MET A 62 -7.27 -0.43 -39.27
C MET A 62 -6.58 -0.81 -40.58
N GLU A 63 -5.51 -1.62 -40.54
CA GLU A 63 -4.85 -2.12 -41.75
C GLU A 63 -5.73 -3.10 -42.54
N LYS A 64 -6.54 -3.90 -41.84
CA LYS A 64 -7.47 -4.86 -42.46
C LYS A 64 -8.75 -4.21 -42.95
N ASP A 65 -9.20 -3.15 -42.27
CA ASP A 65 -10.40 -2.41 -42.60
C ASP A 65 -10.13 -0.89 -42.51
N PRO A 66 -10.00 -0.19 -43.66
CA PRO A 66 -9.80 1.26 -43.70
C PRO A 66 -10.98 2.07 -43.15
N THR A 67 -12.16 1.44 -43.00
CA THR A 67 -13.36 2.05 -42.41
C THR A 67 -13.49 1.77 -40.91
N PHE A 68 -12.48 1.14 -40.30
CA PHE A 68 -12.47 0.84 -38.88
C PHE A 68 -12.56 2.13 -38.05
N GLU A 69 -13.73 2.34 -37.45
CA GLU A 69 -13.96 3.40 -36.47
C GLU A 69 -13.69 2.91 -35.05
N THR A 70 -13.36 3.83 -34.13
CA THR A 70 -13.13 3.54 -32.70
C THR A 70 -14.27 2.78 -32.01
N ASN A 71 -15.50 2.87 -32.54
CA ASN A 71 -16.69 2.17 -32.02
C ASN A 71 -16.90 0.77 -32.62
N SER A 72 -16.02 0.34 -33.52
CA SER A 72 -16.11 -0.96 -34.18
C SER A 72 -15.69 -2.07 -33.22
N PHE A 73 -16.24 -3.26 -33.43
CA PHE A 73 -15.89 -4.42 -32.60
C PHE A 73 -14.41 -4.79 -32.76
N LEU A 74 -13.68 -4.82 -31.65
CA LEU A 74 -12.30 -5.28 -31.58
C LEU A 74 -12.21 -6.48 -30.64
N ASP A 75 -11.81 -7.64 -31.16
CA ASP A 75 -11.56 -8.81 -30.33
C ASP A 75 -10.28 -8.59 -29.49
N ILE A 76 -10.47 -8.57 -28.18
CA ILE A 76 -9.43 -8.41 -27.17
C ILE A 76 -9.38 -9.61 -26.21
N SER A 77 -9.86 -10.77 -26.64
CA SER A 77 -9.90 -11.99 -25.82
C SER A 77 -8.52 -12.46 -25.39
N ASP A 78 -7.48 -12.16 -26.18
CA ASP A 78 -6.06 -12.46 -25.91
C ASP A 78 -5.34 -11.37 -25.09
N ARG A 79 -6.06 -10.41 -24.51
CA ARG A 79 -5.46 -9.33 -23.73
C ARG A 79 -4.70 -9.83 -22.49
N PRO A 80 -3.63 -9.13 -22.08
CA PRO A 80 -2.97 -9.43 -20.80
C PRO A 80 -3.96 -9.25 -19.65
N ARG A 81 -4.21 -10.31 -18.89
CA ARG A 81 -5.09 -10.24 -17.71
C ARG A 81 -4.34 -9.62 -16.54
N PHE A 82 -5.00 -8.70 -15.83
CA PHE A 82 -4.51 -8.24 -14.55
C PHE A 82 -4.53 -9.40 -13.57
N VAL A 83 -3.39 -9.67 -12.94
CA VAL A 83 -3.26 -10.66 -11.87
C VAL A 83 -2.69 -9.92 -10.67
N PHE A 84 -3.52 -9.77 -9.64
CA PHE A 84 -3.07 -9.18 -8.39
C PHE A 84 -2.02 -10.10 -7.75
N LYS A 85 -0.84 -9.54 -7.48
CA LYS A 85 0.22 -10.22 -6.73
C LYS A 85 0.45 -9.42 -5.47
N GLU A 86 0.24 -10.04 -4.31
CA GLU A 86 0.48 -9.38 -3.04
C GLU A 86 1.91 -8.85 -2.94
N GLU A 87 2.06 -7.73 -2.25
CA GLU A 87 3.36 -7.17 -1.93
C GLU A 87 4.17 -8.18 -1.10
N PRO A 88 5.47 -8.40 -1.41
CA PRO A 88 6.32 -9.30 -0.64
C PRO A 88 6.36 -8.92 0.84
N LEU A 89 6.31 -9.92 1.71
CA LEU A 89 6.38 -9.72 3.18
C LEU A 89 7.63 -8.94 3.60
N LYS A 90 8.75 -9.12 2.89
CA LYS A 90 10.00 -8.40 3.16
C LYS A 90 9.83 -6.89 2.98
N ASP A 91 9.11 -6.46 1.93
CA ASP A 91 8.90 -5.05 1.62
C ASP A 91 7.89 -4.43 2.58
N LYS A 92 6.86 -5.20 2.97
CA LYS A 92 5.94 -4.81 4.05
C LYS A 92 6.68 -4.62 5.39
N LEU A 93 7.56 -5.56 5.74
CA LEU A 93 8.30 -5.56 7.01
C LEU A 93 9.28 -4.40 7.13
N SER A 94 10.01 -4.08 6.07
CA SER A 94 10.98 -2.99 6.08
C SER A 94 10.31 -1.63 6.32
N GLU A 95 9.08 -1.45 5.82
CA GLU A 95 8.30 -0.23 6.04
C GLU A 95 7.74 -0.12 7.45
N VAL A 96 7.23 -1.22 8.03
CA VAL A 96 6.59 -1.15 9.36
C VAL A 96 7.59 -1.13 10.51
N LEU A 97 8.88 -1.37 10.22
CA LEU A 97 9.94 -1.47 11.21
C LEU A 97 10.09 -0.22 12.12
N PRO A 98 10.01 1.03 11.62
CA PRO A 98 10.06 2.21 12.47
C PRO A 98 8.89 2.28 13.46
N TYR A 99 7.68 1.90 13.05
CA TYR A 99 6.50 1.88 13.93
C TYR A 99 6.61 0.81 15.01
N TRP A 100 7.15 -0.36 14.66
CA TRP A 100 7.55 -1.38 15.64
C TRP A 100 8.57 -0.86 16.64
N GLY A 101 9.59 -0.14 16.18
CA GLY A 101 10.58 0.49 17.06
C GLY A 101 9.96 1.47 18.06
N ILE A 102 9.02 2.30 17.60
CA ILE A 102 8.27 3.24 18.46
C ILE A 102 7.41 2.47 19.48
N LEU A 103 6.74 1.38 19.07
CA LEU A 103 5.94 0.54 19.98
C LEU A 103 6.79 -0.11 21.07
N VAL A 104 7.97 -0.63 20.71
CA VAL A 104 8.92 -1.18 21.68
C VAL A 104 9.38 -0.11 22.65
N LEU A 105 9.70 1.10 22.15
CA LEU A 105 10.06 2.24 22.99
C LEU A 105 8.95 2.61 23.98
N PHE A 106 7.70 2.70 23.52
CA PHE A 106 6.55 2.97 24.40
C PHE A 106 6.41 1.91 25.48
N ASN A 107 6.54 0.62 25.13
CA ASN A 107 6.51 -0.45 26.12
C ASN A 107 7.60 -0.26 27.17
N VAL A 108 8.85 -0.05 26.76
CA VAL A 108 9.97 0.16 27.70
C VAL A 108 9.71 1.36 28.61
N VAL A 109 9.26 2.49 28.06
CA VAL A 109 8.96 3.70 28.83
C VAL A 109 7.83 3.46 29.83
N PHE A 110 6.72 2.84 29.41
CA PHE A 110 5.59 2.57 30.30
C PHE A 110 5.95 1.56 31.40
N PHE A 111 6.69 0.50 31.06
CA PHE A 111 7.18 -0.45 32.06
C PHE A 111 8.13 0.21 33.06
N ALA A 112 9.08 1.02 32.58
CA ALA A 112 10.01 1.74 33.45
C ALA A 112 9.29 2.75 34.36
N ALA A 113 8.32 3.49 33.81
CA ALA A 113 7.51 4.44 34.56
C ALA A 113 6.63 3.74 35.62
N ALA A 114 5.99 2.63 35.27
CA ALA A 114 5.21 1.82 36.20
C ALA A 114 6.09 1.25 37.32
N PHE A 115 7.27 0.74 36.98
CA PHE A 115 8.25 0.24 37.95
C PHE A 115 8.72 1.34 38.91
N ALA A 116 9.10 2.51 38.37
CA ALA A 116 9.50 3.66 39.18
C ALA A 116 8.35 4.19 40.06
N GLY A 117 7.11 4.14 39.55
CA GLY A 117 5.91 4.47 40.30
C GLY A 117 5.68 3.51 41.46
N PHE A 118 5.79 2.20 41.21
CA PHE A 118 5.68 1.15 42.23
C PHE A 118 6.74 1.30 43.33
N MET A 119 7.99 1.59 42.96
CA MET A 119 9.08 1.84 43.90
C MET A 119 8.84 3.07 44.80
N ARG A 120 8.11 4.08 44.30
CA ARG A 120 7.74 5.28 45.07
C ARG A 120 6.45 5.10 45.88
N TYR A 121 5.70 4.03 45.63
CA TYR A 121 4.45 3.75 46.30
C TYR A 121 4.74 3.06 47.63
N ASP A 122 4.74 3.83 48.72
CA ASP A 122 4.84 3.30 50.09
C ASP A 122 3.48 2.71 50.50
N VAL A 123 3.38 1.39 50.61
CA VAL A 123 2.14 0.65 50.93
C VAL A 123 1.87 0.66 52.46
N ARG A 124 2.05 1.82 53.10
CA ARG A 124 1.80 1.99 54.54
C ARG A 124 0.52 2.74 54.82
#